data_AF-A0A2Z4JUL2-F1
#
_entry.id   AF-A0A2Z4JUL2-F1
#
_cell.length_a   1.000
_cell.length_b   1.000
_cell.length_c   1.000
_cell.angle_alpha   90.00
_cell.angle_beta   90.00
_cell.angle_gamma   90.00
#
_symmetry.space_group_name_H-M   'P 1'
#
loop_
_entity.id
_entity.type
_entity.pdbx_description
1 polymer ?
#
loop_
_entity_poly.entity_id
_entity_poly.type
_entity_poly.pdbx_seq_one_letter_code
_entity_poly.pdbx_strand_id
1 'polypeptide(L)'
;MQGHYTGTENQGTYFGYQGQVKYRLQPELQLGAQLFSWLGQLNNWNTNQQQQTSVGPAIFGKTKLGRKEALVYNVAYLWGTTTASPKNTIRMQVEYEF
;
A
#
# COMPACT_ATOMS: atom_id res chain seq x y z
N MET A 1 28.78 -23.95 -19.46
CA MET A 1 28.26 -24.69 -18.29
C MET A 1 26.85 -24.18 -18.04
N GLN A 2 25.81 -24.98 -18.29
CA GLN A 2 24.41 -24.60 -18.13
C GLN A 2 23.97 -24.94 -16.71
N GLY A 3 23.70 -23.93 -15.90
CA GLY A 3 23.14 -24.09 -14.56
C GLY A 3 21.64 -24.33 -14.66
N HIS A 4 21.19 -25.53 -14.31
CA HIS A 4 19.78 -25.80 -14.05
C HIS A 4 19.36 -25.03 -12.80
N TYR A 5 18.62 -23.92 -12.99
CA TYR A 5 17.88 -23.30 -11.91
C TYR A 5 16.65 -24.18 -11.65
N THR A 6 16.75 -25.11 -10.71
CA THR A 6 15.56 -25.73 -10.11
C THR A 6 14.89 -24.65 -9.28
N GLY A 7 14.10 -23.80 -9.94
CA GLY A 7 13.17 -22.91 -9.29
C GLY A 7 12.15 -23.78 -8.58
N THR A 8 12.33 -23.99 -7.27
CA THR A 8 11.22 -24.38 -6.42
C THR A 8 10.32 -23.16 -6.38
N GLU A 9 9.49 -22.98 -7.41
CA GLU A 9 8.41 -22.00 -7.38
C GLU A 9 7.59 -22.35 -6.15
N ASN A 10 7.64 -21.48 -5.14
CA ASN A 10 6.75 -21.57 -4.00
C ASN A 10 5.35 -21.23 -4.51
N GLN A 11 4.69 -22.24 -5.11
CA GLN A 11 3.38 -22.14 -5.71
C GLN A 11 2.38 -21.91 -4.58
N GLY A 12 1.94 -20.66 -4.46
CA GLY A 12 1.05 -20.23 -3.40
C GLY A 12 0.22 -19.05 -3.84
N THR A 13 -1.07 -19.09 -3.54
CA THR A 13 -1.94 -17.93 -3.74
C THR A 13 -1.73 -16.98 -2.57
N TYR A 14 -1.31 -15.75 -2.83
CA TYR A 14 -1.19 -14.72 -1.81
C TYR A 14 -2.38 -13.79 -1.85
N PHE A 15 -2.84 -13.35 -0.67
CA PHE A 15 -3.93 -12.40 -0.59
C PHE A 15 -3.49 -11.12 0.10
N GLY A 16 -3.83 -9.99 -0.51
CA GLY A 16 -3.62 -8.67 0.06
C GLY A 16 -4.83 -7.78 -0.18
N TYR A 17 -5.09 -6.88 0.76
CA TYR A 17 -6.13 -5.87 0.62
C TYR A 17 -5.61 -4.49 1.01
N GLN A 18 -6.14 -3.48 0.34
CA GLN A 18 -5.88 -2.08 0.62
C GLN A 18 -7.20 -1.34 0.82
N GLY A 19 -7.28 -0.56 1.88
CA GLY A 19 -8.40 0.34 2.17
C GLY A 19 -7.91 1.79 2.28
N GLN A 20 -8.74 2.73 1.87
CA GLN A 20 -8.50 4.15 2.08
C GLN A 20 -9.82 4.88 2.38
N VAL A 21 -9.79 5.75 3.37
CA VAL A 21 -10.90 6.65 3.70
C VAL A 21 -10.42 8.07 3.51
N LYS A 22 -11.20 8.91 2.83
CA LYS A 22 -10.84 10.28 2.47
C LYS A 22 -11.94 11.26 2.87
N TYR A 23 -11.54 12.34 3.50
CA TYR A 23 -12.35 13.50 3.79
C TYR A 23 -11.80 14.71 3.02
N ARG A 24 -12.65 15.31 2.17
CA ARG A 24 -12.25 16.40 1.29
C ARG A 24 -12.39 17.73 2.01
N LEU A 25 -11.27 18.35 2.36
CA LEU A 25 -11.24 19.75 2.83
C LEU A 25 -11.30 20.71 1.64
N GLN A 26 -10.42 20.49 0.67
CA GLN A 26 -10.31 21.25 -0.58
C GLN A 26 -9.97 20.28 -1.73
N PRO A 27 -10.18 20.65 -3.00
CA PRO A 27 -9.80 19.81 -4.14
C PRO A 27 -8.33 19.38 -4.11
N GLU A 28 -7.46 20.29 -3.70
CA GLU A 28 -6.01 20.15 -3.63
C GLU A 28 -5.55 19.44 -2.35
N LEU A 29 -6.41 19.33 -1.33
CA LEU A 29 -6.07 18.76 -0.02
C LEU A 29 -7.23 17.96 0.59
N GLN A 30 -7.03 16.66 0.73
CA GLN A 30 -7.92 15.71 1.38
C GLN A 30 -7.14 15.04 2.50
N LEU A 31 -7.76 14.94 3.67
CA LEU A 31 -7.22 14.18 4.79
C LEU A 31 -7.84 12.79 4.80
N GLY A 32 -7.18 11.83 5.40
CA GLY A 32 -7.72 10.48 5.47
C GLY A 32 -6.84 9.51 6.22
N ALA A 33 -7.14 8.25 6.02
CA ALA A 33 -6.37 7.14 6.55
C ALA A 33 -6.23 6.06 5.48
N GLN A 34 -5.12 5.33 5.53
CA GLN A 34 -4.88 4.15 4.70
C GLN A 34 -4.63 2.93 5.56
N LEU A 35 -5.09 1.78 5.06
CA LEU A 35 -4.89 0.45 5.61
C LEU A 35 -4.33 -0.45 4.52
N PHE A 36 -3.23 -1.11 4.80
CA PHE A 36 -2.61 -2.10 3.94
C PHE A 36 -2.50 -3.40 4.72
N SER A 37 -2.94 -4.51 4.13
CA SER A 37 -2.73 -5.82 4.73
C SER A 37 -2.33 -6.84 3.68
N TRP A 38 -1.37 -7.67 4.07
CA TRP A 38 -0.91 -8.83 3.33
C TRP A 38 -1.10 -10.05 4.24
N LEU A 39 -2.00 -10.95 3.87
CA LEU A 39 -2.38 -12.10 4.69
C LEU A 39 -1.44 -13.30 4.54
N GLY A 40 -0.51 -13.27 3.58
CA GLY A 40 0.35 -14.42 3.25
C GLY A 40 -0.33 -15.42 2.33
N GLN A 41 0.17 -16.65 2.31
CA GLN A 41 -0.29 -17.73 1.42
C GLN A 41 -1.61 -18.34 1.90
N LEU A 42 -2.65 -18.37 1.05
CA LEU A 42 -3.99 -18.88 1.35
C LEU A 42 -4.03 -20.36 1.73
N ASN A 43 -3.04 -21.18 1.37
CA ASN A 43 -3.00 -22.60 1.77
C ASN A 43 -2.38 -22.82 3.16
N ASN A 44 -1.75 -21.80 3.75
CA ASN A 44 -1.18 -21.83 5.11
C ASN A 44 -1.81 -20.71 5.94
N TRP A 45 -3.08 -20.87 6.31
CA TRP A 45 -3.76 -19.96 7.27
C TRP A 45 -3.18 -20.05 8.70
N ASN A 46 -2.23 -20.96 8.92
CA ASN A 46 -1.45 -21.02 10.14
C ASN A 46 -0.37 -19.93 10.10
N THR A 47 -0.73 -18.75 10.59
CA THR A 47 -0.07 -18.05 11.72
C THR A 47 -0.18 -16.53 11.47
N ASN A 48 -0.89 -15.85 12.38
CA ASN A 48 -1.00 -14.38 12.49
C ASN A 48 0.40 -13.67 12.43
N GLN A 49 1.48 -14.40 12.68
CA GLN A 49 2.88 -13.97 12.60
C GLN A 49 3.42 -13.70 11.19
N GLN A 50 2.76 -14.13 10.11
CA GLN A 50 3.18 -13.79 8.73
C GLN A 50 2.34 -12.67 8.09
N GLN A 51 1.21 -12.31 8.72
CA GLN A 51 0.36 -11.24 8.24
C GLN A 51 1.06 -9.90 8.46
N GLN A 52 1.22 -9.11 7.41
CA GLN A 52 1.70 -7.75 7.51
C GLN A 52 0.53 -6.80 7.38
N THR A 53 0.17 -6.12 8.46
CA THR A 53 -0.85 -5.08 8.44
C THR A 53 -0.25 -3.75 8.90
N SER A 54 -0.53 -2.69 8.15
CA SER A 54 -0.10 -1.33 8.45
C SER A 54 -1.25 -0.36 8.24
N VAL A 55 -1.42 0.58 9.17
CA VAL A 55 -2.51 1.57 9.14
C VAL A 55 -2.01 2.93 9.60
N GLY A 56 -2.55 4.01 9.05
CA GLY A 56 -2.26 5.33 9.58
C GLY A 56 -2.81 6.48 8.75
N PRO A 57 -2.55 7.72 9.18
CA PRO A 57 -3.04 8.91 8.51
C PRO A 57 -2.42 9.06 7.12
N ALA A 58 -3.20 9.68 6.24
CA ALA A 58 -2.79 10.00 4.90
C ALA A 58 -3.33 11.36 4.46
N ILE A 59 -2.56 12.03 3.61
CA ILE A 59 -2.96 13.24 2.89
C ILE A 59 -2.97 12.92 1.40
N PHE A 60 -3.97 13.45 0.72
CA PHE A 60 -4.14 13.28 -0.72
C PHE A 60 -4.40 14.64 -1.34
N GLY A 61 -4.00 14.82 -2.58
CA GLY A 61 -4.33 16.03 -3.29
C GLY A 61 -4.27 15.85 -4.79
N LYS A 62 -4.98 16.73 -5.48
CA LYS A 62 -4.97 16.81 -6.93
C LYS A 62 -4.85 18.26 -7.33
N THR A 63 -3.71 18.62 -7.91
CA THR A 63 -3.43 19.97 -8.40
C THR A 63 -3.55 19.97 -9.92
N LYS A 64 -4.44 20.80 -10.47
CA LYS A 64 -4.56 20.96 -11.92
C LYS A 64 -3.35 21.74 -12.44
N LEU A 65 -2.70 21.24 -13.49
CA LEU A 65 -1.56 21.89 -14.14
C LEU A 65 -1.98 22.59 -15.44
N GLY A 66 -3.07 22.12 -16.07
CA GLY A 66 -3.61 22.67 -17.30
C GLY A 66 -5.10 22.38 -17.46
N ARG A 67 -5.59 22.38 -18.70
CA ARG A 67 -7.01 22.05 -19.00
C ARG A 67 -7.34 20.57 -18.82
N LYS A 68 -6.36 19.68 -19.06
CA LYS A 68 -6.52 18.22 -18.96
C LYS A 68 -5.51 17.58 -18.00
N GLU A 69 -4.42 18.27 -17.72
CA GLU A 69 -3.33 17.75 -16.91
C GLU A 69 -3.56 17.97 -15.42
N ALA A 70 -3.21 16.98 -14.61
CA ALA A 70 -3.24 17.08 -13.16
C ALA A 70 -2.12 16.30 -12.50
N LEU A 71 -1.64 16.82 -11.38
CA LEU A 71 -0.72 16.13 -10.49
C LEU A 71 -1.50 15.60 -9.30
N VAL A 72 -1.54 14.29 -9.13
CA VAL A 72 -2.13 13.62 -7.98
C VAL A 72 -1.03 13.19 -7.05
N TYR A 73 -1.16 13.50 -5.76
CA TYR A 73 -0.21 13.07 -4.75
C TYR A 73 -0.91 12.39 -3.57
N ASN A 74 -0.21 11.46 -2.95
CA ASN A 74 -0.64 10.72 -1.76
C ASN A 74 0.57 10.52 -0.85
N VAL A 75 0.47 10.96 0.40
CA VAL A 75 1.48 10.74 1.42
C VAL A 75 0.82 10.12 2.65
N ALA A 76 1.38 9.04 3.17
CA ALA A 76 0.89 8.38 4.37
C ALA A 76 2.01 8.05 5.34
N TYR A 77 1.69 8.14 6.63
CA TYR A 77 2.52 7.63 7.71
C TYR A 77 1.79 6.45 8.32
N LEU A 78 2.37 5.26 8.24
CA LEU A 78 1.71 4.01 8.61
C LEU A 78 2.43 3.35 9.79
N TRP A 79 1.65 2.88 10.75
CA TRP A 79 2.13 2.04 11.85
C TRP A 79 1.85 0.57 11.56
N GLY A 80 2.84 -0.27 11.79
CA GLY A 80 2.68 -1.72 11.74
C GLY A 80 1.86 -2.22 12.94
N THR A 81 0.80 -2.99 12.69
CA THR A 81 -0.05 -3.56 13.75
C THR A 81 0.25 -5.02 14.06
N THR A 82 1.18 -5.63 13.31
CA THR A 82 1.61 -7.03 13.48
C THR A 82 3.11 -7.09 13.66
N THR A 83 3.62 -8.20 14.22
CA THR A 83 5.06 -8.40 14.44
C THR A 83 5.87 -8.50 13.14
N ALA A 84 5.22 -8.87 12.04
CA ALA A 84 5.85 -8.95 10.72
C ALA A 84 5.89 -7.61 9.98
N SER A 85 5.13 -6.59 10.42
CA SER A 85 5.11 -5.28 9.80
C SER A 85 6.26 -4.40 10.29
N PRO A 86 6.83 -3.53 9.44
CA PRO A 86 7.67 -2.44 9.90
C PRO A 86 6.92 -1.57 10.91
N LYS A 87 7.59 -1.16 12.00
CA LYS A 87 6.97 -0.36 13.07
C LYS A 87 6.38 0.95 12.54
N ASN A 88 7.11 1.64 11.68
CA ASN A 88 6.69 2.89 11.05
C ASN A 88 7.12 2.88 9.58
N THR A 89 6.24 3.32 8.68
CA THR A 89 6.48 3.40 7.24
C THR A 89 6.00 4.75 6.73
N ILE A 90 6.83 5.44 5.95
CA ILE A 90 6.40 6.61 5.16
C ILE A 90 6.16 6.12 3.73
N ARG A 91 4.96 6.36 3.21
CA ARG A 91 4.59 6.07 1.82
C ARG A 91 4.34 7.39 1.10
N MET A 92 4.93 7.56 -0.08
CA MET A 92 4.66 8.68 -0.97
C MET A 92 4.42 8.17 -2.38
N GLN A 93 3.39 8.67 -3.04
CA GLN A 93 3.06 8.38 -4.43
C GLN A 93 2.69 9.69 -5.12
N VAL A 94 3.22 9.87 -6.32
CA VAL A 94 2.92 11.02 -7.19
C VAL A 94 2.59 10.46 -8.57
N GLU A 95 1.44 10.85 -9.10
CA GLU A 95 0.93 10.45 -10.40
C GLU A 95 0.66 11.69 -11.24
N TYR A 96 1.09 11.65 -12.50
CA TYR A 96 0.77 12.67 -13.48
C TYR A 96 -0.32 12.15 -14.42
N GLU A 97 -1.44 12.86 -14.46
CA GLU A 97 -2.54 12.61 -15.38
C GLU A 97 -2.40 13.53 -16.61
N PHE A 98 -2.55 12.97 -17.81
CA PHE A 98 -2.43 13.65 -19.10
C PHE A 98 -3.75 13.68 -19.88
#